data_AF-A0A1Q8QF96-F1
#
_entry.id   AF-A0A1Q8QF96-F1
#
_cell.length_a   1.000
_cell.length_b   1.000
_cell.length_c   1.000
_cell.angle_alpha   90.00
_cell.angle_beta   90.00
_cell.angle_gamma   90.00
#
_symmetry.space_group_name_H-M   'P 1'
#
loop_
_entity.id
_entity.type
_entity.pdbx_description
1 polymer ?
#
loop_
_entity_poly.entity_id
_entity_poly.type
_entity_poly.pdbx_seq_one_letter_code
_entity_poly.pdbx_strand_id
1 'polypeptide(L)'
;MGEKKLSFPAYFPKDCPPANAKPEELCVYRYCEGQSVTENDFLSYYQIDPIKFKDNILAYGLSVLLDKQACVKGMKLPAIKKKFKSFATGITYIESGKIKRTPTNKIQSHCTWWLYEGAKPETYFVICS
;
A
#
# COMPACT_ATOMS: atom_id res chain seq x y z
N MET A 1 23.32 -13.90 -14.55
CA MET A 1 21.95 -13.47 -14.20
C MET A 1 21.96 -11.95 -14.20
N GLY A 2 21.25 -11.31 -15.13
CA GLY A 2 21.24 -9.85 -15.21
C GLY A 2 20.51 -9.25 -14.00
N GLU A 3 21.07 -8.18 -13.44
CA GLU A 3 20.42 -7.42 -12.36
C GLU A 3 19.04 -6.96 -12.84
N LYS A 4 17.98 -7.34 -12.12
CA LYS A 4 16.63 -6.87 -12.42
C LYS A 4 16.59 -5.39 -12.10
N LYS A 5 16.58 -4.54 -13.12
CA LYS A 5 16.49 -3.08 -12.95
C LYS A 5 15.18 -2.73 -12.26
N LEU A 6 15.26 -2.15 -11.07
CA LEU A 6 14.10 -1.65 -10.34
C LEU A 6 13.59 -0.38 -11.03
N SER A 7 12.34 -0.38 -11.47
CA SER A 7 11.66 0.76 -12.10
C SER A 7 10.25 0.90 -11.55
N PHE A 8 9.75 2.13 -11.50
CA PHE A 8 8.33 2.37 -11.23
C PHE A 8 7.48 2.13 -12.48
N PRO A 9 6.18 1.83 -12.32
CA PRO A 9 5.30 1.65 -13.46
C PRO A 9 5.25 2.85 -14.40
N ALA A 10 5.11 2.60 -15.70
CA ALA A 10 5.15 3.65 -16.72
C ALA A 10 4.01 4.67 -16.61
N TYR A 11 2.91 4.31 -15.93
CA TYR A 11 1.78 5.20 -15.66
C TYR A 11 2.03 6.15 -14.48
N PHE A 12 3.10 6.00 -13.71
CA PHE A 12 3.45 6.95 -12.66
C PHE A 12 3.83 8.29 -13.30
N PRO A 13 3.26 9.41 -12.83
CA PRO A 13 3.61 10.72 -13.35
C PRO A 13 5.02 11.12 -12.89
N LYS A 14 5.53 12.21 -13.48
CA LYS A 14 6.75 12.85 -13.00
C LYS A 14 6.64 13.12 -11.49
N ASP A 15 7.75 12.91 -10.77
CA ASP A 15 7.86 13.11 -9.32
C ASP A 15 7.02 12.13 -8.48
N CYS A 16 6.57 11.02 -9.06
CA CYS A 16 5.97 9.88 -8.36
C CYS A 16 6.94 8.67 -8.36
N PRO A 17 7.30 8.13 -7.18
CA PRO A 17 6.98 8.60 -5.84
C PRO A 17 7.69 9.93 -5.50
N PRO A 18 7.25 10.65 -4.45
CA PRO A 18 7.94 11.84 -3.96
C PRO A 18 9.42 11.55 -3.67
N ALA A 19 10.30 12.52 -3.93
CA ALA A 19 11.75 12.36 -3.80
C ALA A 19 12.23 11.88 -2.42
N ASN A 20 11.47 12.18 -1.36
CA ASN A 20 11.78 11.76 0.00
C ASN A 20 11.15 10.42 0.43
N ALA A 21 10.47 9.71 -0.47
CA ALA A 21 10.14 8.29 -0.25
C ALA A 21 11.44 7.46 -0.38
N LYS A 22 11.61 6.48 0.52
CA LYS A 22 12.85 5.70 0.61
C LYS A 22 12.53 4.20 0.51
N PRO A 23 13.42 3.40 -0.06
CA PRO A 23 13.32 1.96 0.11
C PRO A 23 13.61 1.64 1.58
N GLU A 24 12.74 0.87 2.22
CA GLU A 24 12.85 0.57 3.65
C GLU A 24 12.09 -0.70 3.98
N GLU A 25 12.65 -1.50 4.88
CA GLU A 25 12.00 -2.70 5.39
C GLU A 25 11.19 -2.41 6.63
N LEU A 26 9.86 -2.53 6.50
CA LEU A 26 8.91 -2.26 7.56
C LEU A 26 7.84 -3.34 7.61
N CYS A 27 7.50 -3.76 8.82
CA CYS A 27 6.27 -4.50 9.06
C CYS A 27 5.08 -3.54 8.89
N VAL A 28 4.22 -3.85 7.94
CA VAL A 28 3.07 -3.03 7.57
C VAL A 28 1.80 -3.87 7.52
N TYR A 29 0.68 -3.19 7.69
CA TYR A 29 -0.64 -3.76 7.66
C TYR A 29 -1.48 -3.12 6.55
N ARG A 30 -2.30 -3.93 5.88
CA ARG A 30 -3.17 -3.48 4.79
C ARG A 30 -4.56 -4.08 4.95
N TYR A 31 -5.60 -3.27 4.77
CA TYR A 31 -6.97 -3.77 4.74
C TYR A 31 -7.22 -4.59 3.48
N CYS A 32 -7.94 -5.71 3.62
CA CYS A 32 -8.28 -6.61 2.52
C CYS A 32 -9.80 -6.70 2.37
N GLU A 33 -10.27 -6.76 1.13
CA GLU A 33 -11.70 -6.85 0.79
C GLU A 33 -12.27 -8.24 1.09
N GLY A 34 -11.43 -9.27 1.06
CA GLY A 34 -11.79 -10.67 1.36
C GLY A 34 -11.28 -11.17 2.71
N GLN A 35 -11.42 -12.49 2.92
CA GLN A 35 -10.79 -13.24 4.02
C GLN A 35 -9.49 -13.93 3.60
N SER A 36 -9.07 -13.71 2.35
CA SER A 36 -7.80 -14.15 1.78
C SER A 36 -7.13 -12.97 1.10
N VAL A 37 -5.81 -12.98 1.06
CA VAL A 37 -5.02 -11.96 0.34
C VAL A 37 -5.10 -12.25 -1.17
N THR A 38 -5.37 -11.23 -1.97
CA THR A 38 -5.45 -11.30 -3.44
C THR A 38 -4.68 -10.15 -4.08
N GLU A 39 -4.31 -10.27 -5.36
CA GLU A 39 -3.68 -9.19 -6.13
C GLU A 39 -4.54 -7.90 -6.11
N ASN A 40 -5.87 -8.05 -6.18
CA ASN A 40 -6.82 -6.94 -6.13
C ASN A 40 -6.73 -6.13 -4.84
N ASP A 41 -6.35 -6.77 -3.73
CA ASP A 41 -6.13 -6.06 -2.48
C ASP A 41 -5.00 -5.06 -2.61
N PHE A 42 -4.05 -5.20 -3.55
CA PHE A 42 -2.88 -4.32 -3.75
C PHE A 42 -3.01 -3.40 -4.95
N LEU A 43 -4.23 -3.11 -5.40
CA LEU A 43 -4.47 -2.01 -6.33
C LEU A 43 -4.42 -0.67 -5.58
N SER A 44 -3.70 0.29 -6.16
CA SER A 44 -3.68 1.68 -5.70
C SER A 44 -5.01 2.38 -6.06
N TYR A 45 -5.31 3.49 -5.41
CA TYR A 45 -6.53 4.25 -5.72
C TYR A 45 -6.55 4.75 -7.16
N TYR A 46 -5.38 5.13 -7.71
CA TYR A 46 -5.24 5.48 -9.12
C TYR A 46 -5.60 4.32 -10.04
N GLN A 47 -5.15 3.10 -9.77
CA GLN A 47 -5.49 1.95 -10.61
C GLN A 47 -6.99 1.61 -10.58
N ILE A 48 -7.67 1.88 -9.46
CA ILE A 48 -9.11 1.66 -9.32
C ILE A 48 -9.92 2.74 -10.06
N ASP A 49 -9.51 4.01 -9.98
CA ASP A 49 -10.20 5.14 -10.61
C ASP A 49 -9.20 6.20 -11.10
N PRO A 50 -8.59 5.98 -12.29
CA PRO A 50 -7.52 6.85 -12.79
C PRO A 50 -8.01 8.29 -13.05
N ILE A 51 -9.25 8.45 -13.49
CA ILE A 51 -9.84 9.76 -13.83
C ILE A 51 -9.91 10.63 -12.58
N LYS A 52 -10.39 10.06 -11.47
CA LYS A 52 -10.54 10.78 -10.21
C LYS A 52 -9.23 11.10 -9.53
N PHE A 53 -8.23 10.22 -9.64
CA PHE A 53 -7.01 10.29 -8.84
C PHE A 53 -5.76 10.72 -9.61
N LYS A 54 -5.87 11.07 -10.91
CA LYS A 54 -4.74 11.45 -11.77
C LYS A 54 -3.79 12.49 -11.16
N ASP A 55 -4.32 13.47 -10.42
CA ASP A 55 -3.57 14.61 -9.86
C ASP A 55 -3.08 14.36 -8.41
N ASN A 56 -3.31 13.16 -7.85
CA ASN A 56 -2.92 12.82 -6.48
C ASN A 56 -1.80 11.78 -6.46
N ILE A 57 -0.55 12.23 -6.33
CA ILE A 57 0.64 11.36 -6.27
C ILE A 57 0.55 10.27 -5.17
N LEU A 58 -0.13 10.54 -4.05
CA LEU A 58 -0.31 9.54 -2.99
C LEU A 58 -1.24 8.40 -3.42
N ALA A 59 -2.18 8.67 -4.34
CA ALA A 59 -3.12 7.69 -4.82
C ALA A 59 -2.51 6.65 -5.78
N TYR A 60 -1.30 6.90 -6.30
CA TYR A 60 -0.50 5.92 -7.05
C TYR A 60 0.20 4.90 -6.15
N GLY A 61 0.30 5.19 -4.85
CA GLY A 61 0.85 4.28 -3.86
C GLY A 61 -0.24 3.53 -3.10
N LEU A 62 0.18 2.48 -2.41
CA LEU A 62 -0.63 1.66 -1.54
C LEU A 62 -0.71 2.29 -0.15
N SER A 63 -1.95 2.48 0.33
CA SER A 63 -2.22 2.79 1.73
C SER A 63 -1.87 1.57 2.60
N VAL A 64 -0.94 1.76 3.53
CA VAL A 64 -0.55 0.78 4.55
C VAL A 64 -0.42 1.45 5.91
N LEU A 65 -0.43 0.65 6.97
CA LEU A 65 -0.39 1.09 8.35
C LEU A 65 0.79 0.46 9.08
N LEU A 66 1.45 1.19 9.97
CA LEU A 66 2.54 0.65 10.80
C LEU A 66 2.06 0.05 12.13
N ASP A 67 0.80 0.29 12.49
CA ASP A 67 0.25 -0.12 13.78
C ASP A 67 -0.95 -1.05 13.60
N LYS A 68 -0.82 -2.28 14.10
CA LYS A 68 -1.90 -3.28 14.13
C LYS A 68 -3.13 -2.76 14.87
N GLN A 69 -2.96 -2.02 15.97
CA GLN A 69 -4.07 -1.52 16.76
C GLN A 69 -4.89 -0.47 16.01
N ALA A 70 -4.24 0.35 15.17
CA ALA A 70 -4.94 1.23 14.23
C ALA A 70 -5.81 0.43 13.25
N CYS A 71 -5.31 -0.71 12.74
CA CYS A 71 -6.11 -1.61 11.89
C CYS A 71 -7.34 -2.13 12.63
N VAL A 72 -7.15 -2.70 13.82
CA VAL A 72 -8.22 -3.26 14.66
C VAL A 72 -9.28 -2.20 14.99
N LYS A 73 -8.87 -0.99 15.36
CA LYS A 73 -9.80 0.13 15.61
C LYS A 73 -10.52 0.55 14.34
N GLY A 74 -9.81 0.67 13.21
CA GLY A 74 -10.41 1.04 11.94
C GLY A 74 -11.42 0.00 11.44
N MET A 75 -11.17 -1.30 11.64
CA MET A 75 -12.14 -2.37 11.37
C MET A 75 -13.41 -2.26 12.19
N LYS A 76 -13.48 -1.42 13.23
CA LYS A 76 -14.73 -1.14 13.97
C LYS A 76 -15.59 -0.07 13.29
N LEU A 77 -15.00 0.75 12.40
CA LEU A 77 -15.69 1.86 11.74
C LEU A 77 -16.61 1.36 10.62
N PRO A 78 -17.86 1.86 10.52
CA PRO A 78 -18.83 1.40 9.52
C PRO A 78 -18.33 1.52 8.07
N ALA A 79 -17.65 2.62 7.75
CA ALA A 79 -17.11 2.86 6.40
C ALA A 79 -16.05 1.83 6.00
N ILE A 80 -15.22 1.38 6.96
CA ILE A 80 -14.19 0.36 6.73
C ILE A 80 -14.85 -1.03 6.64
N LYS A 81 -15.72 -1.40 7.60
CA LYS A 81 -16.43 -2.70 7.59
C LYS A 81 -17.26 -2.95 6.33
N LYS A 82 -17.81 -1.88 5.75
CA LYS A 82 -18.60 -1.98 4.52
C LYS A 82 -17.75 -2.49 3.36
N LYS A 83 -16.49 -2.03 3.27
CA LYS A 83 -15.58 -2.32 2.16
C LYS A 83 -14.65 -3.50 2.45
N PHE A 84 -14.07 -3.55 3.64
CA PHE A 84 -13.02 -4.49 4.01
C PHE A 84 -13.53 -5.54 5.00
N LYS A 85 -13.08 -6.79 4.85
CA LYS A 85 -13.48 -7.92 5.69
C LYS A 85 -12.37 -8.38 6.63
N SER A 86 -11.13 -8.06 6.31
CA SER A 86 -9.97 -8.41 7.10
C SER A 86 -8.83 -7.40 6.91
N PHE A 87 -7.69 -7.66 7.53
CA PHE A 87 -6.44 -6.98 7.21
C PHE A 87 -5.30 -8.00 7.24
N ALA A 88 -4.30 -7.79 6.41
CA ALA A 88 -3.10 -8.61 6.32
C ALA A 88 -1.88 -7.86 6.83
N THR A 89 -0.85 -8.61 7.20
CA THR A 89 0.48 -8.10 7.56
C THR A 89 1.53 -8.62 6.59
N GLY A 90 2.57 -7.84 6.35
CA GLY A 90 3.70 -8.19 5.51
C GLY A 90 4.87 -7.23 5.70
N ILE A 91 5.99 -7.50 5.03
CA ILE A 91 7.17 -6.63 5.03
C ILE A 91 7.24 -5.86 3.71
N THR A 92 7.49 -4.55 3.75
CA THR A 92 7.92 -3.83 2.53
C THR A 92 9.37 -4.17 2.24
N TYR A 93 9.70 -4.87 1.16
CA TYR A 93 11.10 -5.14 0.84
C TYR A 93 11.75 -3.99 0.06
N ILE A 94 13.06 -3.80 0.19
CA ILE A 94 13.81 -2.76 -0.56
C ILE A 94 13.62 -2.91 -2.08
N GLU A 95 13.51 -4.14 -2.57
CA GLU A 95 13.29 -4.50 -3.97
C GLU A 95 11.82 -4.40 -4.42
N SER A 96 10.90 -4.14 -3.51
CA SER A 96 9.46 -4.12 -3.80
C SER A 96 8.91 -2.71 -3.96
N GLY A 97 9.57 -1.68 -3.45
CA GLY A 97 9.16 -0.29 -3.65
C GLY A 97 9.81 0.72 -2.72
N LYS A 98 9.27 1.94 -2.74
CA LYS A 98 9.63 3.02 -1.80
C LYS A 98 8.44 3.36 -0.92
N ILE A 99 8.69 3.65 0.35
CA ILE A 99 7.67 3.98 1.34
C ILE A 99 7.92 5.36 1.94
N LYS A 100 6.84 6.04 2.34
CA LYS A 100 6.87 7.31 3.06
C LYS A 100 5.77 7.33 4.11
N ARG A 101 6.09 7.86 5.29
CA ARG A 101 5.09 8.16 6.32
C ARG A 101 4.22 9.31 5.82
N THR A 102 2.92 9.09 5.80
CA THR A 102 1.91 10.04 5.30
C THR A 102 0.74 10.08 6.29
N PRO A 103 0.99 10.44 7.56
CA PRO A 103 -0.04 10.43 8.59
C PRO A 103 -1.21 11.32 8.18
N THR A 104 -2.40 10.92 8.60
CA THR A 104 -3.60 11.77 8.49
C THR A 104 -4.05 12.16 9.89
N ASN A 105 -4.88 13.20 10.02
CA ASN A 105 -5.44 13.60 11.32
C ASN A 105 -6.15 12.43 12.04
N LYS A 106 -6.66 11.44 11.30
CA LYS A 106 -7.36 10.27 11.85
C LYS A 106 -6.45 9.07 12.10
N ILE A 107 -5.36 8.95 11.34
CA ILE A 107 -4.50 7.75 11.35
C ILE A 107 -3.03 8.18 11.28
N GLN A 108 -2.37 8.22 12.44
CA GLN A 108 -0.98 8.63 12.57
C GLN A 108 0.01 7.57 12.05
N SER A 109 -0.37 6.29 12.05
CA SER A 109 0.45 5.19 11.54
C SER A 109 0.39 5.02 10.02
N HIS A 110 -0.31 5.90 9.30
CA HIS A 110 -0.51 5.78 7.86
C HIS A 110 0.77 6.07 7.06
N CYS A 111 1.06 5.16 6.13
CA CYS A 111 2.13 5.28 5.16
C CYS A 111 1.59 5.05 3.75
N THR A 112 2.30 5.62 2.78
CA THR A 112 2.08 5.34 1.36
C THR A 112 3.28 4.57 0.84
N TRP A 113 3.03 3.44 0.19
CA TRP A 113 4.04 2.55 -0.37
C TRP A 113 3.87 2.43 -1.88
N TRP A 114 4.83 2.95 -2.64
CA TRP A 114 4.84 2.90 -4.08
C TRP A 114 5.63 1.70 -4.54
N LEU A 115 4.93 0.75 -5.18
CA LEU A 115 5.53 -0.48 -5.66
C LEU A 115 6.36 -0.25 -6.93
N TYR A 116 7.45 -0.98 -7.05
CA TYR A 116 8.14 -1.14 -8.32
C TYR A 116 7.30 -2.01 -9.28
N GLU A 117 7.57 -1.85 -10.57
CA GLU A 117 6.97 -2.64 -11.64
C GLU A 117 7.21 -4.14 -11.39
N GLY A 118 6.11 -4.91 -11.42
CA GLY A 118 6.14 -6.36 -11.20
C GLY A 118 6.38 -6.82 -9.75
N ALA A 119 6.31 -5.92 -8.76
CA ALA A 119 6.26 -6.33 -7.36
C ALA A 119 4.95 -7.08 -7.05
N LYS A 120 5.04 -8.11 -6.20
CA LYS A 120 3.96 -9.08 -5.92
C LYS A 120 3.68 -9.25 -4.42
N PRO A 121 3.24 -8.19 -3.72
CA PRO A 121 3.03 -8.21 -2.27
C PRO A 121 2.03 -9.24 -1.77
N GLU A 122 1.06 -9.61 -2.58
CA GLU A 122 0.09 -10.66 -2.29
C GLU A 122 0.74 -12.01 -1.98
N THR A 123 1.96 -12.25 -2.47
CA THR A 123 2.69 -13.52 -2.25
C THR A 123 3.35 -13.62 -0.88
N TYR A 124 3.52 -12.50 -0.17
CA TYR A 124 4.21 -12.45 1.12
C TYR A 124 3.44 -11.68 2.21
N PHE A 125 2.20 -11.27 1.93
CA PHE A 125 1.26 -10.78 2.94
C PHE A 125 0.38 -11.91 3.45
N VAL A 126 0.10 -11.92 4.75
CA VAL A 126 -0.71 -12.95 5.41
C VAL A 126 -1.83 -12.30 6.22
N ILE A 127 -3.04 -12.84 6.12
CA ILE A 127 -4.20 -12.37 6.90
C ILE A 127 -3.88 -12.45 8.39
N CYS A 128 -4.16 -11.36 9.11
CA CYS A 128 -4.07 -11.35 10.56
C CYS A 128 -5.29 -12.06 11.16
N SER A 129 -5.04 -13.15 11.88
CA SER A 129 -6.01 -13.79 12.79
C SER A 129 -6.24 -12.97 14.06
#